data_AF-A0AAW5EZX0-F1
#
_entry.id   AF-A0AAW5EZX0-F1
#
_cell.length_a   1.000
_cell.length_b   1.000
_cell.length_c   1.000
_cell.angle_alpha   90.00
_cell.angle_beta   90.00
_cell.angle_gamma   90.00
#
_symmetry.space_group_name_H-M   'P 1'
#
loop_
_entity.id
_entity.type
_entity.pdbx_description
1 polymer ?
#
loop_
_entity_poly.entity_id
_entity_poly.type
_entity_poly.pdbx_seq_one_letter_code
_entity_poly.pdbx_strand_id
1 'polypeptide(L)'
;MRSINFDDGFKSFCINGDENRVIRFNPGDLNMRVRVEEAQKRIRKWEGSLKAIELNPDGTLVVEDEEESAELRGFEDVLRRELNYVFNADVYDTIFSGQSPLCTVGKEKMFLFEAVLQSVTPIIEEEIEAFSSASQARVEKYTEGYRK
;
A
#
# COMPACT_ATOMS: atom_id res chain seq x y z
N MET A 1 -14.68 -15.84 -28.73
CA MET A 1 -14.96 -15.37 -27.36
C MET A 1 -15.62 -13.99 -27.44
N ARG A 2 -16.60 -13.64 -26.59
CA ARG A 2 -17.24 -12.30 -26.59
C ARG A 2 -16.85 -11.57 -25.30
N SER A 3 -16.59 -10.27 -25.38
CA SER A 3 -16.26 -9.42 -24.22
C SER A 3 -17.51 -8.76 -23.65
N ILE A 4 -17.56 -8.61 -22.33
CA ILE A 4 -18.49 -7.72 -21.61
C ILE A 4 -17.65 -6.51 -21.17
N ASN A 5 -18.04 -5.31 -21.58
CA ASN A 5 -17.28 -4.09 -21.30
C ASN A 5 -18.11 -3.15 -20.43
N PHE A 6 -17.54 -2.69 -19.31
CA PHE A 6 -18.08 -1.67 -18.42
C PHE A 6 -16.91 -0.91 -17.78
N ASP A 7 -17.19 0.26 -17.23
CA ASP A 7 -16.20 1.01 -16.44
C ASP A 7 -16.07 0.37 -15.05
N ASP A 8 -14.91 -0.21 -14.77
CA ASP A 8 -14.60 -0.88 -13.51
C ASP A 8 -14.05 0.08 -12.43
N GLY A 9 -13.87 1.36 -12.78
CA GLY A 9 -13.42 2.43 -11.89
C GLY A 9 -11.96 2.33 -11.45
N PHE A 10 -11.17 1.40 -11.99
CA PHE A 10 -9.76 1.28 -11.62
C PHE A 10 -8.92 2.43 -12.18
N LYS A 11 -8.13 3.06 -11.31
CA LYS A 11 -7.01 3.92 -11.70
C LYS A 11 -5.70 3.16 -11.61
N SER A 12 -4.74 3.53 -12.45
CA SER A 12 -3.42 2.89 -12.54
C SER A 12 -2.32 3.87 -12.18
N PHE A 13 -1.34 3.40 -11.40
CA PHE A 13 -0.22 4.20 -10.92
C PHE A 13 1.08 3.43 -11.15
N CYS A 14 2.02 4.03 -11.88
CA CYS A 14 3.34 3.46 -12.09
C CYS A 14 4.25 3.78 -10.90
N ILE A 15 5.09 2.82 -10.53
CA ILE A 15 6.04 2.97 -9.43
C ILE A 15 7.34 3.53 -9.97
N ASN A 16 7.75 4.70 -9.48
CA ASN A 16 8.98 5.39 -9.89
C ASN A 16 9.10 5.63 -11.41
N GLY A 17 7.97 5.81 -12.09
CA GLY A 17 7.92 6.02 -13.55
C GLY A 17 8.14 4.76 -14.39
N ASP A 18 8.20 3.58 -13.79
CA ASP A 18 8.31 2.32 -14.53
C ASP A 18 6.92 1.81 -14.94
N GLU A 19 6.63 1.88 -16.24
CA GLU A 19 5.36 1.45 -16.83
C GLU A 19 5.09 -0.06 -16.70
N ASN A 20 6.09 -0.86 -16.35
CA ASN A 20 5.92 -2.29 -16.08
C ASN A 20 5.56 -2.57 -14.61
N ARG A 21 5.72 -1.57 -13.73
CA ARG A 21 5.41 -1.67 -12.30
C ARG A 21 4.18 -0.85 -11.99
N VAL A 22 3.02 -1.41 -12.30
CA VAL A 22 1.72 -0.73 -12.16
C VAL A 22 0.90 -1.37 -11.05
N ILE A 23 0.50 -0.54 -10.08
CA ILE A 23 -0.54 -0.89 -9.11
C ILE A 23 -1.85 -0.21 -9.51
N ARG A 24 -2.97 -0.83 -9.15
CA ARG A 24 -4.31 -0.32 -9.46
C ARG A 24 -5.20 -0.36 -8.24
N PHE A 25 -6.05 0.64 -8.10
CA PHE A 25 -7.15 0.60 -7.14
C PHE A 25 -8.33 1.40 -7.69
N ASN A 26 -9.53 1.10 -7.18
CA ASN A 26 -10.73 1.87 -7.48
C ASN A 26 -10.91 2.94 -6.40
N PRO A 27 -10.80 4.24 -6.70
CA PRO A 27 -11.00 5.31 -5.72
C PRO A 27 -12.40 5.34 -5.09
N GLY A 28 -13.38 4.72 -5.74
CA GLY A 28 -14.73 4.53 -5.20
C GLY A 28 -14.87 3.38 -4.20
N ASP A 29 -13.81 2.61 -3.94
CA ASP A 29 -13.78 1.64 -2.84
C ASP A 29 -13.65 2.37 -1.50
N LEU A 30 -14.79 2.76 -0.94
CA LEU A 30 -14.86 3.45 0.35
C LEU A 30 -14.27 2.64 1.51
N ASN A 31 -14.20 1.31 1.39
CA ASN A 31 -13.61 0.45 2.42
C ASN A 31 -12.07 0.43 2.34
N MET A 32 -11.46 0.94 1.28
CA MET A 32 -9.99 1.00 1.17
C MET A 32 -9.36 1.80 2.30
N ARG A 33 -10.00 2.90 2.76
CA ARG A 33 -9.54 3.67 3.93
C ARG A 33 -9.44 2.81 5.19
N VAL A 34 -10.47 2.01 5.45
CA VAL A 34 -10.49 1.07 6.58
C VAL A 34 -9.35 0.07 6.45
N ARG A 35 -9.12 -0.47 5.25
CA ARG A 35 -8.03 -1.42 5.02
C ARG A 35 -6.65 -0.81 5.22
N VAL A 36 -6.43 0.44 4.77
CA VAL A 36 -5.19 1.18 5.01
C VAL A 36 -4.96 1.37 6.51
N GLU A 37 -5.95 1.85 7.25
CA GLU A 37 -5.82 2.07 8.70
C GLU A 37 -5.50 0.78 9.46
N GLU A 38 -6.20 -0.31 9.13
CA GLU A 38 -5.97 -1.61 9.74
C GLU A 38 -4.59 -2.18 9.41
N ALA A 39 -4.18 -2.13 8.14
CA ALA A 39 -2.87 -2.57 7.68
C ALA A 39 -1.76 -1.81 8.41
N GLN A 40 -1.86 -0.48 8.47
CA GLN A 40 -0.89 0.34 9.20
C GLN A 40 -0.82 -0.02 10.69
N LYS A 41 -1.95 -0.28 11.36
CA LYS A 41 -1.95 -0.73 12.77
C LYS A 41 -1.24 -2.07 12.93
N ARG A 42 -1.46 -3.03 12.01
CA ARG A 42 -0.85 -4.36 12.06
C ARG A 42 0.65 -4.30 11.74
N ILE A 43 1.07 -3.49 10.77
CA ILE A 43 2.49 -3.27 10.43
C ILE A 43 3.22 -2.62 11.61
N ARG A 44 2.70 -1.53 12.19
CA ARG A 44 3.33 -0.86 13.35
C ARG A 44 3.51 -1.77 14.56
N LYS A 45 2.55 -2.67 14.80
CA LYS A 45 2.65 -3.65 15.89
C LYS A 45 3.86 -4.56 15.70
N TRP A 46 4.15 -4.96 14.46
CA TRP A 46 5.28 -5.80 14.10
C TRP A 46 6.59 -5.04 14.00
N GLU A 47 6.58 -3.80 13.51
CA GLU A 47 7.75 -2.91 13.50
C GLU A 47 8.30 -2.70 14.93
N GLY A 48 7.43 -2.66 15.94
CA GLY A 48 7.84 -2.64 17.33
C GLY A 48 8.68 -3.84 17.76
N SER A 49 8.39 -5.03 17.22
CA SER A 49 9.18 -6.25 17.48
C SER A 49 10.53 -6.21 16.76
N LEU A 50 10.58 -5.70 15.53
CA LEU A 50 11.83 -5.54 14.77
C LEU A 50 12.88 -4.66 15.46
N LYS A 51 12.46 -3.71 16.31
CA LYS A 51 13.39 -2.85 17.06
C LYS A 51 14.26 -3.62 18.06
N ALA A 52 13.91 -4.86 18.38
CA ALA A 52 14.72 -5.74 19.20
C ALA A 52 15.82 -6.48 18.41
N ILE A 53 15.76 -6.46 17.08
CA ILE A 53 16.69 -7.15 16.18
C ILE A 53 17.77 -6.15 15.74
N GLU A 54 19.04 -6.54 15.87
CA GLU A 54 20.15 -5.73 15.39
C GLU A 54 20.35 -5.90 13.87
N LEU A 55 20.15 -4.81 13.12
CA LEU A 55 20.30 -4.79 11.66
C LEU A 55 21.50 -3.92 11.24
N ASN A 56 22.22 -4.38 10.22
CA ASN A 56 23.21 -3.61 9.50
C ASN A 56 22.55 -2.43 8.77
N PRO A 57 23.33 -1.40 8.38
CA PRO A 57 22.81 -0.26 7.64
C PRO A 57 22.15 -0.59 6.29
N ASP A 58 22.35 -1.79 5.74
CA ASP A 58 21.73 -2.25 4.50
C ASP A 58 20.44 -3.06 4.72
N GLY A 59 20.04 -3.29 5.97
CA GLY A 59 18.84 -4.03 6.35
C GLY A 59 19.06 -5.51 6.63
N THR A 60 20.30 -6.02 6.53
CA THR A 60 20.64 -7.40 6.88
C THR A 60 20.86 -7.57 8.39
N LEU A 61 20.83 -8.81 8.90
CA LEU A 61 21.13 -9.09 10.31
C LEU A 61 22.60 -8.79 10.65
N VAL A 62 22.87 -8.21 11.82
CA VAL A 62 24.23 -8.07 12.36
C VAL A 62 24.79 -9.44 12.75
N VAL A 63 23.94 -10.28 13.37
CA VAL A 63 24.27 -11.66 13.74
C VAL A 63 23.29 -12.59 13.05
N GLU A 64 23.81 -13.57 12.32
CA GLU A 64 22.96 -14.62 11.72
C GLU A 64 22.51 -15.60 12.79
N ASP A 65 21.38 -15.28 13.44
CA ASP A 65 20.64 -16.18 14.32
C ASP A 65 19.37 -16.68 13.62
N GLU A 66 19.01 -17.94 13.84
CA GLU A 66 17.86 -18.57 13.16
C GLU A 66 16.52 -18.01 13.66
N GLU A 67 16.39 -17.65 14.94
CA GLU A 67 15.18 -17.06 15.49
C GLU A 67 14.97 -15.64 14.93
N GLU A 68 16.01 -14.81 14.92
CA GLU A 68 15.98 -13.47 14.32
C GLU A 68 15.70 -13.53 12.81
N SER A 69 16.30 -14.50 12.11
CA SER A 69 16.03 -14.75 10.69
C SER A 69 14.58 -15.16 10.43
N ALA A 70 14.00 -15.98 11.31
CA ALA A 70 12.61 -16.37 11.22
C ALA A 70 11.66 -15.20 11.49
N GLU A 71 12.00 -14.32 12.43
CA GLU A 71 11.22 -13.12 12.73
C GLU A 71 11.22 -12.12 11.56
N LEU A 72 12.38 -11.92 10.91
CA LEU A 72 12.46 -11.09 9.70
C LEU A 72 11.60 -11.64 8.56
N ARG A 73 11.66 -12.95 8.29
CA ARG A 73 10.79 -13.59 7.28
C ARG A 73 9.32 -13.42 7.64
N GLY A 74 8.97 -13.58 8.91
CA GLY A 74 7.62 -13.35 9.41
C GLY A 74 7.14 -11.91 9.19
N PHE A 75 8.03 -10.93 9.30
CA PHE A 75 7.72 -9.55 8.97
C PHE A 75 7.46 -9.33 7.47
N GLU A 76 8.28 -9.90 6.59
CA GLU A 76 8.06 -9.83 5.15
C GLU A 76 6.71 -10.45 4.75
N ASP A 77 6.33 -11.58 5.36
CA ASP A 77 5.03 -12.23 5.15
C ASP A 77 3.87 -11.33 5.60
N VAL A 78 4.02 -10.65 6.73
CA VAL A 78 3.04 -9.67 7.21
C VAL A 78 2.92 -8.51 6.23
N LEU A 79 4.03 -7.94 5.77
CA LEU A 79 4.01 -6.85 4.79
C LEU A 79 3.32 -7.28 3.49
N ARG A 80 3.65 -8.46 2.96
CA ARG A 80 2.99 -9.03 1.78
C ARG A 80 1.49 -9.15 1.98
N ARG A 81 1.06 -9.74 3.10
CA ARG A 81 -0.37 -9.87 3.44
C ARG A 81 -1.06 -8.52 3.51
N GLU A 82 -0.49 -7.57 4.25
CA GLU A 82 -1.14 -6.29 4.51
C GLU A 82 -1.18 -5.39 3.26
N LEU A 83 -0.13 -5.35 2.44
CA LEU A 83 -0.16 -4.62 1.17
C LEU A 83 -1.19 -5.22 0.23
N ASN A 84 -1.20 -6.55 0.07
CA ASN A 84 -2.19 -7.20 -0.78
C ASN A 84 -3.63 -6.99 -0.28
N TYR A 85 -3.83 -6.96 1.04
CA TYR A 85 -5.11 -6.65 1.67
C TYR A 85 -5.58 -5.22 1.38
N VAL A 86 -4.69 -4.21 1.48
CA VAL A 86 -5.06 -2.82 1.15
C VAL A 86 -5.60 -2.71 -0.28
N PHE A 87 -4.88 -3.29 -1.24
CA PHE A 87 -5.20 -3.19 -2.66
C PHE A 87 -6.22 -4.23 -3.15
N ASN A 88 -6.57 -5.23 -2.33
CA ASN A 88 -7.32 -6.42 -2.76
C ASN A 88 -6.71 -7.08 -4.02
N ALA A 89 -5.39 -7.05 -4.13
CA ALA A 89 -4.65 -7.52 -5.29
C ALA A 89 -3.24 -7.96 -4.87
N ASP A 90 -2.62 -8.82 -5.66
CA ASP A 90 -1.22 -9.17 -5.44
C ASP A 90 -0.30 -8.07 -5.97
N VAL A 91 0.19 -7.22 -5.06
CA VAL A 91 0.95 -6.01 -5.39
C VAL A 91 2.37 -6.02 -4.82
N TYR A 92 2.67 -6.90 -3.86
CA TYR A 92 3.95 -6.89 -3.16
C TYR A 92 5.15 -6.97 -4.09
N ASP A 93 5.17 -7.96 -5.00
CA ASP A 93 6.32 -8.15 -5.90
C ASP A 93 6.42 -7.04 -6.95
N THR A 94 5.29 -6.46 -7.36
CA THR A 94 5.25 -5.26 -8.22
C THR A 94 5.87 -4.05 -7.52
N ILE A 95 5.57 -3.90 -6.22
CA ILE A 95 6.07 -2.80 -5.38
C ILE A 95 7.55 -2.91 -5.13
N PHE A 96 8.03 -4.07 -4.65
CA PHE A 96 9.42 -4.21 -4.24
C PHE A 96 10.36 -4.67 -5.35
N SER A 97 9.83 -5.24 -6.44
CA SER A 97 10.61 -5.67 -7.59
C SER A 97 11.77 -6.60 -7.21
N GLY A 98 11.51 -7.53 -6.28
CA GLY A 98 12.49 -8.50 -5.78
C GLY A 98 13.46 -7.97 -4.72
N GLN A 99 13.36 -6.71 -4.32
CA GLN A 99 14.12 -6.17 -3.18
C GLN A 99 13.51 -6.61 -1.85
N SER A 100 14.34 -6.77 -0.82
CA SER A 100 13.81 -6.91 0.54
C SER A 100 13.16 -5.58 0.96
N PRO A 101 11.96 -5.61 1.57
CA PRO A 101 11.32 -4.42 2.13
C PRO A 101 12.15 -3.75 3.23
N LEU A 102 13.11 -4.47 3.81
CA LEU A 102 14.00 -3.99 4.86
C LEU A 102 15.30 -3.38 4.31
N CYS A 103 15.52 -3.35 3.00
CA CYS A 103 16.64 -2.59 2.44
C CYS A 103 16.51 -1.11 2.82
N THR A 104 17.61 -0.47 3.22
CA THR A 104 17.58 0.98 3.47
C THR A 104 17.75 1.77 2.18
N VAL A 105 16.98 2.85 2.04
CA VAL A 105 16.96 3.70 0.85
C VAL A 105 17.01 5.18 1.20
N GLY A 106 17.35 5.99 0.20
CA GLY A 106 17.43 7.45 0.35
C GLY A 106 18.61 7.92 1.21
N LYS A 107 18.66 9.24 1.46
CA LYS A 107 19.72 9.88 2.26
C LYS A 107 19.56 9.62 3.76
N GLU A 108 18.31 9.48 4.21
CA GLU A 108 17.96 9.26 5.61
C GLU A 108 18.03 7.79 6.05
N LYS A 109 18.37 6.88 5.12
CA LYS A 109 18.52 5.44 5.39
C LYS A 109 17.26 4.81 6.00
N MET A 110 16.09 5.26 5.57
CA MET A 110 14.81 4.66 5.93
C MET A 110 14.65 3.28 5.28
N PHE A 111 13.86 2.39 5.87
CA PHE A 111 13.54 1.12 5.23
C PHE A 111 12.66 1.33 3.99
N LEU A 112 12.83 0.46 3.00
CA LEU A 112 12.12 0.56 1.72
C LEU A 112 10.60 0.48 1.92
N PHE A 113 10.11 -0.36 2.84
CA PHE A 113 8.68 -0.42 3.13
C PHE A 113 8.14 0.90 3.71
N GLU A 114 8.92 1.61 4.53
CA GLU A 114 8.51 2.91 5.07
C GLU A 114 8.40 3.94 3.94
N ALA A 115 9.37 3.94 3.02
CA ALA A 115 9.36 4.83 1.86
C ALA A 115 8.13 4.57 0.97
N VAL A 116 7.77 3.31 0.78
CA VAL A 116 6.55 2.91 0.07
C VAL A 116 5.31 3.42 0.79
N LEU A 117 5.15 3.16 2.09
CA LEU A 117 3.97 3.59 2.84
C LEU A 117 3.81 5.11 2.84
N GLN A 118 4.90 5.85 3.07
CA GLN A 118 4.89 7.32 3.03
C GLN A 118 4.49 7.88 1.66
N SER A 119 4.83 7.18 0.57
CA SER A 119 4.52 7.61 -0.79
C SER A 119 3.11 7.22 -1.23
N VAL A 120 2.66 6.01 -0.86
CA VAL A 120 1.42 5.42 -1.36
C VAL A 120 0.20 5.88 -0.59
N THR A 121 0.28 6.03 0.74
CA THR A 121 -0.86 6.46 1.57
C THR A 121 -1.47 7.79 1.11
N PRO A 122 -0.72 8.89 0.90
CA PRO A 122 -1.32 10.16 0.49
C PRO A 122 -2.00 10.08 -0.90
N ILE A 123 -1.46 9.29 -1.83
CA ILE A 123 -2.08 9.08 -3.15
C ILE A 123 -3.44 8.40 -3.02
N ILE A 124 -3.54 7.37 -2.17
CA ILE A 124 -4.81 6.69 -1.90
C ILE A 124 -5.82 7.67 -1.29
N GLU A 125 -5.40 8.46 -0.30
CA GLU A 125 -6.27 9.41 0.39
C GLU A 125 -6.80 10.48 -0.56
N GLU A 126 -5.92 11.11 -1.35
CA GLU A 126 -6.25 12.12 -2.37
C GLU A 126 -7.26 11.59 -3.38
N GLU A 127 -7.04 10.38 -3.90
CA GLU A 127 -7.89 9.78 -4.92
C GLU A 127 -9.28 9.45 -4.38
N ILE A 128 -9.37 8.90 -3.17
CA ILE A 128 -10.66 8.63 -2.51
C ILE A 128 -11.40 9.93 -2.21
N GLU A 129 -10.70 10.98 -1.77
CA GLU A 129 -11.29 12.29 -1.53
C GLU A 129 -11.83 12.92 -2.82
N ALA A 130 -11.02 12.92 -3.88
CA ALA A 130 -11.42 13.43 -5.19
C ALA A 130 -12.67 12.71 -5.72
N PHE A 131 -12.71 11.39 -5.59
CA PHE A 131 -13.89 10.59 -5.97
C PHE A 131 -15.12 10.95 -5.13
N SER A 132 -14.97 11.05 -3.80
CA SER A 132 -16.05 11.39 -2.87
C SER A 132 -16.66 12.76 -3.20
N SER A 133 -15.83 13.80 -3.41
CA SER A 133 -16.29 15.14 -3.77
C SER A 133 -17.02 15.16 -5.12
N ALA A 134 -16.51 14.45 -6.13
CA ALA A 134 -17.18 14.34 -7.43
C ALA A 134 -18.53 13.61 -7.32
N SER A 135 -18.60 12.56 -6.49
CA SER A 135 -19.83 11.81 -6.24
C SER A 135 -20.88 12.66 -5.53
N GLN A 136 -20.48 13.44 -4.51
CA GLN A 136 -21.36 14.37 -3.81
C GLN A 136 -21.91 15.45 -4.76
N ALA A 137 -21.06 16.05 -5.60
CA ALA A 137 -21.50 17.02 -6.61
C ALA A 137 -22.52 16.41 -7.59
N ARG A 138 -22.36 15.13 -7.95
CA ARG A 138 -23.32 14.40 -8.78
C ARG A 138 -24.65 14.23 -8.05
N VAL A 139 -24.65 13.75 -6.81
CA VAL A 139 -25.88 13.60 -6.00
C VAL A 139 -26.60 14.93 -5.84
N GLU A 140 -25.88 16.02 -5.54
CA GLU A 140 -26.44 17.36 -5.41
C GLU A 140 -27.11 17.82 -6.71
N LYS A 141 -26.43 17.71 -7.86
CA LYS A 141 -26.98 18.05 -9.18
C LYS A 141 -28.29 17.32 -9.52
N TYR A 142 -28.40 16.04 -9.12
CA TYR A 142 -29.60 15.23 -9.41
C TYR A 142 -30.68 15.33 -8.33
N THR A 143 -30.37 15.82 -7.13
CA THR A 143 -31.34 15.98 -6.02
C THR A 143 -31.82 17.42 -5.84
N GLU A 144 -31.20 18.39 -6.52
CA GLU A 144 -31.57 19.81 -6.49
C GLU A 144 -33.06 20.06 -6.85
N GLY A 145 -33.59 19.30 -7.82
CA GLY A 145 -35.01 19.35 -8.20
C GLY A 145 -35.99 18.67 -7.24
N TYR A 146 -35.48 17.99 -6.20
CA TYR A 146 -36.28 17.23 -5.23
C TYR A 146 -36.23 17.81 -3.81
N ARG A 147 -35.39 18.83 -3.56
CA ARG A 147 -35.38 19.57 -2.30
C ARG A 147 -36.55 20.57 -2.31
N LYS A 148 -37.64 20.22 -1.61
CA LYS A 148 -38.75 21.14 -1.29
C LYS A 148 -38.40 22.04 -0.12
#